data_AF-A0A8J4CYT7-F1
#
_entry.id   AF-A0A8J4CYT7-F1
#
_cell.length_a   1.000
_cell.length_b   1.000
_cell.length_c   1.000
_cell.angle_alpha   90.00
_cell.angle_beta   90.00
_cell.angle_gamma   90.00
#
_symmetry.space_group_name_H-M   'P 1'
#
loop_
_entity.id
_entity.type
_entity.pdbx_description
1 polymer ?
#
loop_
_entity_poly.entity_id
_entity_poly.type
_entity_poly.pdbx_seq_one_letter_code
_entity_poly.pdbx_strand_id
1 'polypeptide(L)'
;MQHQMTYSSLSRKGSSSGSLVSGWARQRARCQPCRCERGYPGVPSSTYKSLEKRTEPFTSLRLFIDSANVTQWELCLSTNLFYGITTNPSILEKDGQRCTLSNLSRLCRIGEELGVREMQFQAWGDSAQSMVSVALDLFGMNPNLVVVKLPCTLEGFQAAALLRESAVRVTMTAMYTSSQVLLAQSVGAEYAAPYLGRMNDAYGNNQGYKEVVQMQRILTSQKARTRLLVASIRDAFTMASLAAEGCDTFTISPSVASKLFKVTYTLDAVDQFEAAARRMGAYDLEDGTTTPTVHLHSLPHPAAAAAGQ
;
A
#
# COMPACT_ATOMS: atom_id res chain seq x y z
N MET A 1 -55.10 3.82 -36.92
CA MET A 1 -54.97 2.36 -36.73
C MET A 1 -54.60 2.14 -35.27
N GLN A 2 -55.58 1.96 -34.37
CA GLN A 2 -56.12 0.66 -33.91
C GLN A 2 -54.99 -0.30 -33.46
N HIS A 3 -54.98 -0.95 -32.30
CA HIS A 3 -55.86 -1.00 -31.13
C HIS A 3 -55.12 -1.84 -30.05
N GLN A 4 -55.38 -1.54 -28.78
CA GLN A 4 -55.59 -2.45 -27.64
C GLN A 4 -54.48 -3.35 -27.02
N MET A 5 -54.52 -3.27 -25.68
CA MET A 5 -53.97 -4.17 -24.66
C MET A 5 -54.45 -5.62 -24.80
N THR A 6 -53.73 -6.57 -24.19
CA THR A 6 -54.34 -7.55 -23.28
C THR A 6 -53.32 -8.16 -22.30
N TYR A 7 -53.71 -8.18 -21.04
CA TYR A 7 -53.21 -9.07 -19.99
C TYR A 7 -53.94 -10.42 -20.09
N SER A 8 -53.24 -11.53 -19.86
CA SER A 8 -53.88 -12.81 -19.50
C SER A 8 -52.90 -13.73 -18.77
N SER A 9 -53.16 -13.91 -17.49
CA SER A 9 -52.65 -14.97 -16.62
C SER A 9 -53.14 -16.36 -17.04
N LEU A 10 -52.35 -17.42 -16.81
CA LEU A 10 -52.86 -18.74 -16.40
C LEU A 10 -51.74 -19.64 -15.85
N SER A 11 -52.17 -20.55 -14.97
CA SER A 11 -51.45 -21.17 -13.86
C SER A 11 -50.94 -22.58 -14.14
N ARG A 12 -49.79 -22.90 -13.52
CA ARG A 12 -49.25 -24.18 -12.99
C ARG A 12 -49.62 -25.51 -13.66
N LYS A 13 -48.58 -26.31 -13.97
CA LYS A 13 -48.38 -27.68 -13.47
C LYS A 13 -46.88 -28.01 -13.49
N GLY A 14 -46.37 -28.58 -12.39
CA GLY A 14 -44.95 -28.87 -12.21
C GLY A 14 -44.58 -30.31 -12.55
N SER A 15 -43.27 -30.52 -12.74
CA SER A 15 -42.58 -31.76 -12.40
C SER A 15 -41.10 -31.47 -12.19
N SER A 16 -40.59 -32.08 -11.14
CA SER A 16 -39.29 -31.96 -10.48
C SER A 16 -38.09 -32.46 -11.30
N SER A 17 -36.98 -31.71 -11.27
CA SER A 17 -35.62 -32.26 -11.08
C SER A 17 -34.55 -31.15 -10.98
N GLY A 18 -33.89 -31.03 -9.81
CA GLY A 18 -32.51 -30.57 -9.65
C GLY A 18 -32.21 -29.06 -9.76
N SER A 19 -32.39 -28.30 -8.68
CA SER A 19 -31.85 -26.93 -8.57
C SER A 19 -30.33 -26.95 -8.38
N LEU A 20 -29.56 -26.52 -9.38
CA LEU A 20 -28.13 -26.17 -9.23
C LEU A 20 -27.98 -24.69 -8.85
N VAL A 21 -28.56 -24.31 -7.72
CA VAL A 21 -28.31 -23.01 -7.07
C VAL A 21 -27.94 -23.28 -5.62
N SER A 22 -26.72 -23.80 -5.40
CA SER A 22 -26.14 -23.90 -4.07
C SER A 22 -24.62 -23.89 -4.14
N GLY A 23 -24.01 -22.80 -3.69
CA GLY A 23 -22.57 -22.74 -3.42
C GLY A 23 -22.16 -21.40 -2.83
N TRP A 24 -22.51 -20.29 -3.50
CA TRP A 24 -21.92 -18.98 -3.17
C TRP A 24 -22.86 -18.00 -2.45
N ALA A 25 -24.18 -18.22 -2.47
CA ALA A 25 -25.15 -17.31 -1.86
C ALA A 25 -25.49 -17.62 -0.38
N ARG A 26 -25.07 -18.78 0.16
CA ARG A 26 -25.31 -19.14 1.58
C ARG A 26 -24.20 -18.75 2.56
N GLN A 27 -23.08 -18.20 2.08
CA GLN A 27 -21.97 -17.76 2.93
C GLN A 27 -21.97 -16.25 3.24
N ARG A 28 -22.92 -15.46 2.71
CA ARG A 28 -22.97 -13.99 2.92
C ARG A 28 -24.00 -13.50 3.94
N ALA A 29 -24.59 -14.39 4.75
CA ALA A 29 -25.61 -14.00 5.74
C ALA A 29 -25.09 -13.91 7.20
N ARG A 30 -23.78 -14.04 7.46
CA ARG A 30 -23.24 -14.00 8.85
C ARG A 30 -21.86 -13.34 9.01
N CYS A 31 -21.45 -12.42 8.13
CA CYS A 31 -20.23 -11.64 8.38
C CYS A 31 -20.59 -10.20 8.78
N GLN A 32 -20.61 -9.97 10.09
CA GLN A 32 -20.37 -8.67 10.71
C GLN A 32 -18.90 -8.24 10.48
N PRO A 33 -18.55 -6.94 10.58
CA PRO A 33 -17.28 -6.38 10.12
C PRO A 33 -16.10 -7.13 10.75
N CYS A 34 -15.06 -7.37 9.95
CA CYS A 34 -13.95 -8.30 10.20
C CYS A 34 -13.34 -8.23 11.62
N ARG A 35 -13.91 -8.99 12.56
CA ARG A 35 -13.21 -9.41 13.77
C ARG A 35 -12.31 -10.59 13.42
N CYS A 36 -11.02 -10.34 13.24
CA CYS A 36 -10.01 -11.38 13.31
C CYS A 36 -9.89 -11.92 14.75
N GLU A 37 -10.86 -12.72 15.18
CA GLU A 37 -10.80 -13.55 16.40
C GLU A 37 -10.42 -15.01 16.07
N ARG A 38 -10.08 -15.32 14.81
CA ARG A 38 -9.53 -16.63 14.46
C ARG A 38 -8.04 -16.63 14.80
N GLY A 39 -7.74 -17.01 16.04
CA GLY A 39 -6.40 -17.42 16.44
C GLY A 39 -5.83 -18.48 15.48
N TYR A 40 -4.50 -18.57 15.42
CA TYR A 40 -3.83 -19.60 14.65
C TYR A 40 -4.32 -20.98 15.12
N PRO A 41 -4.62 -21.92 14.20
CA PRO A 41 -5.05 -23.25 14.56
C PRO A 41 -4.04 -23.88 15.53
N GLY A 42 -4.49 -24.33 16.70
CA GLY A 42 -3.65 -24.98 17.72
C GLY A 42 -3.12 -24.07 18.84
N VAL A 43 -3.36 -22.75 18.80
CA VAL A 43 -2.98 -21.85 19.90
C VAL A 43 -4.19 -21.61 20.82
N PRO A 44 -4.10 -21.91 22.14
CA PRO A 44 -5.21 -21.68 23.08
C PRO A 44 -5.68 -20.23 23.12
N SER A 45 -6.99 -20.00 23.20
CA SER A 45 -7.57 -18.65 23.22
C SER A 45 -7.12 -17.83 24.45
N SER A 46 -6.73 -18.49 25.54
CA SER A 46 -6.14 -17.89 26.73
C SER A 46 -4.78 -17.25 26.46
N THR A 47 -4.00 -17.75 25.50
CA THR A 47 -2.71 -17.18 25.08
C THR A 47 -2.88 -15.85 24.34
N TYR A 48 -4.02 -15.65 23.67
CA TYR A 48 -4.34 -14.39 22.99
C TYR A 48 -4.81 -13.29 23.95
N LYS A 49 -5.33 -13.64 25.14
CA LYS A 49 -5.78 -12.64 26.13
C LYS A 49 -4.64 -11.77 26.68
N SER A 50 -3.38 -12.21 26.58
CA SER A 50 -2.20 -11.44 27.02
C SER A 50 -1.47 -10.72 25.87
N LEU A 51 -1.91 -10.91 24.62
CA LEU A 51 -1.37 -10.20 23.46
C LEU A 51 -2.27 -9.00 23.19
N GLU A 52 -2.17 -7.96 24.02
CA GLU A 52 -2.80 -6.68 23.68
C GLU A 52 -2.34 -6.27 22.27
N LYS A 53 -3.31 -5.95 21.39
CA LYS A 53 -3.01 -5.39 20.08
C LYS A 53 -2.26 -4.08 20.31
N ARG A 54 -0.94 -4.08 20.12
CA ARG A 54 -0.17 -2.83 20.03
C ARG A 54 -0.72 -2.06 18.83
N THR A 55 -1.50 -1.03 19.09
CA THR A 55 -2.11 -0.17 18.07
C THR A 55 -1.13 0.87 17.55
N GLU A 56 -0.15 1.22 18.38
CA GLU A 56 0.89 2.19 18.09
C GLU A 56 2.00 1.59 17.22
N PRO A 57 2.46 2.33 16.19
CA PRO A 57 3.60 1.89 15.39
C PRO A 57 4.84 1.77 16.29
N PHE A 58 5.58 0.67 16.15
CA PHE A 58 6.76 0.36 16.97
C PHE A 58 7.88 1.40 16.83
N THR A 59 7.86 2.19 15.75
CA THR A 59 8.86 3.22 15.40
C THR A 59 8.20 4.33 14.56
N SER A 60 8.93 5.40 14.27
CA SER A 60 8.51 6.42 13.30
C SER A 60 8.60 5.97 11.84
N LEU A 61 9.04 4.73 11.56
CA LEU A 61 9.21 4.21 10.21
C LEU A 61 7.85 4.00 9.53
N ARG A 62 7.68 4.57 8.34
CA ARG A 62 6.51 4.36 7.48
C ARG A 62 6.94 3.79 6.13
N LEU A 63 6.57 2.53 5.88
CA LEU A 63 6.77 1.87 4.59
C LEU A 63 5.48 1.89 3.79
N PHE A 64 5.53 2.47 2.60
CA PHE A 64 4.42 2.53 1.66
C PHE A 64 4.69 1.63 0.46
N ILE A 65 3.62 1.10 -0.13
CA ILE A 65 3.67 0.43 -1.43
C ILE A 65 3.29 1.39 -2.55
N ASP A 66 4.16 1.49 -3.56
CA ASP A 66 3.96 2.34 -4.74
C ASP A 66 3.28 1.53 -5.87
N SER A 67 1.94 1.42 -5.79
CA SER A 67 1.12 0.61 -6.70
C SER A 67 -0.35 1.02 -6.67
N ALA A 68 -1.06 0.79 -7.77
CA ALA A 68 -2.53 0.83 -7.85
C ALA A 68 -3.16 -0.54 -8.18
N ASN A 69 -2.39 -1.63 -8.06
CA ASN A 69 -2.84 -3.00 -8.24
C ASN A 69 -3.30 -3.62 -6.90
N VAL A 70 -4.60 -3.88 -6.79
CA VAL A 70 -5.21 -4.41 -5.55
C VAL A 70 -4.64 -5.76 -5.13
N THR A 71 -4.33 -6.65 -6.06
CA THR A 71 -3.71 -7.95 -5.72
C THR A 71 -2.32 -7.78 -5.11
N GLN A 72 -1.56 -6.78 -5.58
CA GLN A 72 -0.26 -6.44 -4.97
C GLN A 72 -0.43 -5.82 -3.58
N TRP A 73 -1.50 -5.05 -3.37
CA TRP A 73 -1.84 -4.52 -2.05
C TRP A 73 -2.15 -5.64 -1.07
N GLU A 74 -3.03 -6.58 -1.43
CA GLU A 74 -3.39 -7.74 -0.60
C GLU A 74 -2.14 -8.52 -0.16
N LEU A 75 -1.23 -8.80 -1.10
CA LEU A 75 0.02 -9.50 -0.82
C LEU A 75 0.89 -8.72 0.19
N CYS A 76 1.16 -7.44 -0.07
CA CYS A 76 2.06 -6.66 0.76
C CYS A 76 1.45 -6.36 2.13
N LEU A 77 0.19 -5.94 2.19
CA LEU A 77 -0.50 -5.57 3.43
C LEU A 77 -0.74 -6.78 4.34
N SER A 78 -0.88 -7.99 3.79
CA SER A 78 -1.00 -9.22 4.60
C SER A 78 0.18 -9.46 5.54
N THR A 79 1.34 -8.86 5.26
CA THR A 79 2.53 -8.93 6.13
C THR A 79 2.38 -8.10 7.42
N ASN A 80 1.42 -7.16 7.48
CA ASN A 80 1.28 -6.14 8.52
C ASN A 80 2.50 -5.21 8.70
N LEU A 81 3.41 -5.16 7.71
CA LEU A 81 4.63 -4.33 7.76
C LEU A 81 4.47 -2.98 7.03
N PHE A 82 3.52 -2.88 6.11
CA PHE A 82 3.31 -1.68 5.30
C PHE A 82 2.27 -0.77 5.94
N TYR A 83 2.63 0.50 6.07
CA TYR A 83 1.83 1.57 6.64
C TYR A 83 0.74 2.05 5.68
N GLY A 84 1.09 2.19 4.40
CA GLY A 84 0.28 2.92 3.44
C GLY A 84 0.47 2.52 1.99
N ILE A 85 -0.28 3.19 1.11
CA ILE A 85 -0.17 3.07 -0.34
C ILE A 85 0.07 4.45 -0.94
N THR A 86 0.96 4.53 -1.92
CA THR A 86 1.09 5.72 -2.75
C THR A 86 0.75 5.39 -4.19
N THR A 87 0.12 6.35 -4.86
CA THR A 87 -0.16 6.28 -6.30
C THR A 87 0.29 7.57 -6.98
N ASN A 88 0.25 7.55 -8.31
CA ASN A 88 0.31 8.70 -9.19
C ASN A 88 -0.26 8.28 -10.56
N PRO A 89 -0.52 9.23 -11.49
CA PRO A 89 -1.05 8.90 -12.82
C PRO A 89 -0.25 7.85 -13.59
N SER A 90 1.08 7.89 -13.57
CA SER A 90 1.92 6.90 -14.25
C SER A 90 1.83 5.49 -13.63
N ILE A 91 1.62 5.39 -12.32
CA ILE A 91 1.38 4.10 -11.64
C ILE A 91 0.00 3.56 -11.98
N LEU A 92 -1.02 4.43 -11.98
CA LEU A 92 -2.38 4.05 -12.39
C LEU A 92 -2.37 3.49 -13.80
N GLU A 93 -1.72 4.17 -14.73
CA GLU A 93 -1.54 3.72 -16.11
C GLU A 93 -0.84 2.35 -16.18
N LYS A 94 0.31 2.21 -15.52
CA LYS A 94 1.08 0.95 -15.48
C LYS A 94 0.25 -0.22 -14.94
N ASP A 95 -0.58 0.03 -13.93
CA ASP A 95 -1.38 -1.00 -13.27
C ASP A 95 -2.79 -1.14 -13.89
N GLY A 96 -3.04 -0.53 -15.05
CA GLY A 96 -4.30 -0.65 -15.80
C GLY A 96 -5.51 0.02 -15.13
N GLN A 97 -5.27 1.00 -14.26
CA GLN A 97 -6.30 1.75 -13.54
C GLN A 97 -6.59 3.08 -14.24
N ARG A 98 -7.88 3.43 -14.35
CA ARG A 98 -8.27 4.75 -14.87
C ARG A 98 -7.99 5.84 -13.85
N CYS A 99 -7.45 6.97 -14.30
CA CYS A 99 -7.27 8.18 -13.50
C CYS A 99 -8.57 9.00 -13.49
N THR A 100 -9.57 8.54 -12.72
CA THR A 100 -10.85 9.26 -12.51
C THR A 100 -11.20 9.28 -11.04
N LEU A 101 -11.88 10.34 -10.57
CA LEU A 101 -12.32 10.44 -9.17
C LEU A 101 -13.15 9.22 -8.72
N SER A 102 -14.02 8.70 -9.59
CA SER A 102 -14.82 7.51 -9.31
C SER A 102 -13.97 6.25 -9.08
N ASN A 103 -12.92 6.04 -9.88
CA ASN A 103 -12.03 4.90 -9.71
C ASN A 103 -11.13 5.07 -8.48
N LEU A 104 -10.61 6.27 -8.24
CA LEU A 104 -9.81 6.57 -7.05
C LEU A 104 -10.62 6.41 -5.76
N SER A 105 -11.90 6.80 -5.75
CA SER A 105 -12.82 6.57 -4.63
C SER A 105 -13.11 5.08 -4.40
N ARG A 106 -13.21 4.29 -5.48
CA ARG A 106 -13.28 2.82 -5.37
C ARG A 106 -12.00 2.24 -4.76
N LEU A 107 -10.84 2.66 -5.25
CA LEU A 107 -9.53 2.22 -4.73
C LEU A 107 -9.33 2.62 -3.26
N CYS A 108 -9.77 3.82 -2.87
CA CYS A 108 -9.74 4.31 -1.50
C CYS A 108 -10.52 3.38 -0.55
N ARG A 109 -11.75 3.02 -0.92
CA ARG A 109 -12.59 2.07 -0.15
C ARG A 109 -11.95 0.69 0.00
N ILE A 110 -11.36 0.17 -1.07
CA ILE A 110 -10.63 -1.11 -1.01
C ILE A 110 -9.44 -1.01 -0.05
N GLY A 111 -8.66 0.07 -0.11
CA GLY A 111 -7.54 0.28 0.82
C GLY A 111 -7.99 0.36 2.28
N GLU A 112 -9.11 1.04 2.55
CA GLU A 112 -9.73 1.10 3.87
C GLU A 112 -10.14 -0.30 4.38
N GLU A 113 -10.79 -1.11 3.53
CA GLU A 113 -11.17 -2.49 3.85
C GLU A 113 -9.95 -3.39 4.14
N LEU A 114 -8.82 -3.13 3.48
CA LEU A 114 -7.54 -3.81 3.71
C LEU A 114 -6.77 -3.28 4.92
N GLY A 115 -7.29 -2.29 5.65
CA GLY A 115 -6.69 -1.77 6.87
C GLY A 115 -5.48 -0.85 6.65
N VAL A 116 -5.38 -0.24 5.48
CA VAL A 116 -4.33 0.74 5.15
C VAL A 116 -4.47 1.95 6.07
N ARG A 117 -3.35 2.48 6.59
CA ARG A 117 -3.39 3.65 7.49
C ARG A 117 -3.32 4.97 6.75
N GLU A 118 -2.78 4.98 5.53
CA GLU A 118 -2.68 6.17 4.70
C GLU A 118 -2.63 5.82 3.20
N MET A 119 -3.35 6.60 2.39
CA MET A 119 -3.32 6.52 0.93
C MET A 119 -2.98 7.86 0.32
N GLN A 120 -2.01 7.88 -0.60
CA GLN A 120 -1.62 9.10 -1.29
C GLN A 120 -2.04 9.09 -2.76
N PHE A 121 -2.85 10.07 -3.15
CA PHE A 121 -3.32 10.28 -4.53
C PHE A 121 -2.82 11.62 -5.06
N GLN A 122 -2.40 11.67 -6.32
CA GLN A 122 -1.92 12.91 -6.92
C GLN A 122 -3.06 13.66 -7.63
N ALA A 123 -3.19 14.95 -7.32
CA ALA A 123 -4.06 15.85 -8.05
C ALA A 123 -3.46 16.21 -9.42
N TRP A 124 -4.32 16.55 -10.37
CA TRP A 124 -3.95 16.93 -11.73
C TRP A 124 -4.65 18.23 -12.12
N GLY A 125 -4.11 18.89 -13.15
CA GLY A 125 -4.58 20.20 -13.60
C GLY A 125 -3.46 20.99 -14.26
N ASP A 126 -3.85 22.04 -14.98
CA ASP A 126 -2.98 23.00 -15.66
C ASP A 126 -2.76 24.30 -14.87
N SER A 127 -3.48 24.48 -13.76
CA SER A 127 -3.47 25.68 -12.94
C SER A 127 -3.63 25.34 -11.46
N ALA A 128 -3.27 26.28 -10.59
CA ALA A 128 -3.41 26.10 -9.15
C ALA A 128 -4.88 25.81 -8.77
N GLN A 129 -5.84 26.53 -9.36
CA GLN A 129 -7.26 26.37 -9.08
C GLN A 129 -7.79 24.99 -9.51
N SER A 130 -7.40 24.50 -10.68
CA SER A 130 -7.83 23.16 -11.12
C SER A 130 -7.24 22.06 -10.23
N MET A 131 -5.98 22.20 -9.82
CA MET A 131 -5.37 21.28 -8.85
C MET A 131 -6.04 21.34 -7.46
N VAL A 132 -6.40 22.53 -6.96
CA VAL A 132 -7.13 22.70 -5.69
C VAL A 132 -8.49 22.01 -5.75
N SER A 133 -9.24 22.19 -6.84
CA SER A 133 -10.54 21.53 -7.02
C SER A 133 -10.40 20.01 -6.92
N VAL A 134 -9.46 19.42 -7.67
CA VAL A 134 -9.21 17.97 -7.63
C VAL A 134 -8.71 17.54 -6.25
N ALA A 135 -7.85 18.33 -5.61
CA ALA A 135 -7.33 18.03 -4.27
C ALA A 135 -8.44 17.93 -3.22
N LEU A 136 -9.41 18.84 -3.25
CA LEU A 136 -10.55 18.82 -2.35
C LEU A 136 -11.43 17.59 -2.59
N ASP A 137 -11.70 17.23 -3.85
CA ASP A 137 -12.44 16.01 -4.19
C ASP A 137 -11.71 14.74 -3.71
N LEU A 138 -10.39 14.69 -3.91
CA LEU A 138 -9.57 13.56 -3.49
C LEU A 138 -9.56 13.42 -1.96
N PHE A 139 -9.30 14.52 -1.25
CA PHE A 139 -9.27 14.54 0.21
C PHE A 139 -10.63 14.20 0.83
N GLY A 140 -11.72 14.69 0.20
CA GLY A 140 -13.09 14.42 0.62
C GLY A 140 -13.50 12.94 0.55
N MET A 141 -12.74 12.09 -0.16
CA MET A 141 -13.01 10.64 -0.20
C MET A 141 -12.91 10.00 1.20
N ASN A 142 -11.89 10.36 1.98
CA ASN A 142 -11.73 9.97 3.38
C ASN A 142 -10.62 10.84 4.02
N PRO A 143 -10.96 11.92 4.75
CA PRO A 143 -9.99 12.86 5.34
C PRO A 143 -8.99 12.24 6.32
N ASN A 144 -9.33 11.10 6.94
CA ASN A 144 -8.44 10.41 7.88
C ASN A 144 -7.41 9.53 7.16
N LEU A 145 -7.74 9.07 5.95
CA LEU A 145 -6.93 8.14 5.18
C LEU A 145 -6.13 8.84 4.07
N VAL A 146 -6.68 9.88 3.44
CA VAL A 146 -6.15 10.43 2.18
C VAL A 146 -5.18 11.58 2.42
N VAL A 147 -4.04 11.52 1.73
CA VAL A 147 -3.08 12.63 1.55
C VAL A 147 -3.00 12.97 0.07
N VAL A 148 -3.06 14.24 -0.27
CA VAL A 148 -3.04 14.70 -1.67
C VAL A 148 -1.62 15.04 -2.08
N LYS A 149 -1.18 14.52 -3.21
CA LYS A 149 0.12 14.84 -3.81
C LYS A 149 -0.05 15.98 -4.81
N LEU A 150 0.79 17.01 -4.67
CA LEU A 150 0.88 18.14 -5.61
C LEU A 150 2.31 18.21 -6.17
N PRO A 151 2.51 18.47 -7.47
CA PRO A 151 3.84 18.50 -8.06
C PRO A 151 4.63 19.73 -7.57
N CYS A 152 5.96 19.62 -7.51
CA CYS A 152 6.85 20.73 -7.15
C CYS A 152 7.02 21.76 -8.30
N THR A 153 5.91 22.28 -8.82
CA THR A 153 5.86 23.40 -9.79
C THR A 153 5.32 24.66 -9.13
N LEU A 154 5.38 25.80 -9.83
CA LEU A 154 4.79 27.05 -9.33
C LEU A 154 3.30 26.88 -8.99
N GLU A 155 2.53 26.30 -9.91
CA GLU A 155 1.09 26.05 -9.77
C GLU A 155 0.82 25.07 -8.62
N GLY A 156 1.65 24.04 -8.47
CA GLY A 156 1.53 23.07 -7.38
C GLY A 156 1.79 23.69 -6.00
N PHE A 157 2.81 24.55 -5.88
CA PHE A 157 3.06 25.29 -4.63
C PHE A 157 1.99 26.35 -4.36
N GLN A 158 1.46 27.02 -5.39
CA GLN A 158 0.32 27.93 -5.25
C GLN A 158 -0.94 27.17 -4.78
N ALA A 159 -1.21 25.99 -5.35
CA ALA A 159 -2.30 25.13 -4.90
C ALA A 159 -2.11 24.71 -3.44
N ALA A 160 -0.91 24.28 -3.05
CA ALA A 160 -0.60 23.93 -1.68
C ALA A 160 -0.78 25.12 -0.71
N ALA A 161 -0.35 26.32 -1.11
CA ALA A 161 -0.54 27.54 -0.32
C ALA A 161 -2.02 27.89 -0.14
N LEU A 162 -2.86 27.72 -1.18
CA LEU A 162 -4.31 27.91 -1.08
C LEU A 162 -4.99 26.89 -0.16
N LEU A 163 -4.44 25.67 -0.09
CA LEU A 163 -4.93 24.60 0.79
C LEU A 163 -4.42 24.71 2.22
N ARG A 164 -3.46 25.60 2.53
CA ARG A 164 -2.77 25.64 3.82
C ARG A 164 -3.69 25.88 5.03
N GLU A 165 -4.72 26.70 4.85
CA GLU A 165 -5.70 26.99 5.92
C GLU A 165 -6.81 25.92 6.00
N SER A 166 -6.77 24.92 5.11
CA SER A 166 -7.68 23.77 5.15
C SER A 166 -7.08 22.59 5.90
N ALA A 167 -7.89 21.59 6.23
CA ALA A 167 -7.41 20.34 6.83
C ALA A 167 -6.71 19.40 5.82
N VAL A 168 -6.56 19.80 4.56
CA VAL A 168 -6.01 18.94 3.50
C VAL A 168 -4.54 18.64 3.78
N ARG A 169 -4.25 17.35 3.94
CA ARG A 169 -2.89 16.84 4.11
C ARG A 169 -2.20 16.77 2.75
N VAL A 170 -1.01 17.37 2.63
CA VAL A 170 -0.32 17.53 1.34
C VAL A 170 1.06 16.86 1.34
N THR A 171 1.36 16.18 0.23
CA THR A 171 2.69 15.75 -0.18
C THR A 171 3.16 16.56 -1.39
N MET A 172 4.28 17.28 -1.28
CA MET A 172 4.92 17.87 -2.45
C MET A 172 5.73 16.80 -3.19
N THR A 173 5.28 16.38 -4.36
CA THR A 173 5.84 15.26 -5.16
C THR A 173 6.62 15.72 -6.38
N ALA A 174 7.31 14.79 -7.05
CA ALA A 174 8.19 15.09 -8.18
C ALA A 174 9.28 16.11 -7.79
N MET A 175 9.88 15.89 -6.63
CA MET A 175 10.95 16.72 -6.09
C MET A 175 12.32 16.19 -6.54
N TYR A 176 13.19 17.10 -6.96
CA TYR A 176 14.49 16.80 -7.57
C TYR A 176 15.65 17.59 -6.95
N THR A 177 15.39 18.69 -6.23
CA THR A 177 16.46 19.51 -5.65
C THR A 177 16.20 19.79 -4.17
N SER A 178 17.26 19.82 -3.37
CA SER A 178 17.17 20.15 -1.94
C SER A 178 16.55 21.51 -1.64
N SER A 179 16.67 22.48 -2.55
CA SER A 179 16.00 23.79 -2.42
C SER A 179 14.47 23.70 -2.40
N GLN A 180 13.86 22.72 -3.09
CA GLN A 180 12.41 22.54 -3.11
C GLN A 180 11.85 22.09 -1.76
N VAL A 181 12.68 21.51 -0.88
CA VAL A 181 12.26 21.17 0.49
C VAL A 181 11.95 22.43 1.30
N LEU A 182 12.66 23.54 1.07
CA LEU A 182 12.37 24.82 1.72
C LEU A 182 10.98 25.34 1.33
N LEU A 183 10.60 25.15 0.07
CA LEU A 183 9.28 25.51 -0.43
C LEU A 183 8.19 24.61 0.16
N ALA A 184 8.43 23.30 0.21
CA ALA A 184 7.49 22.33 0.80
C ALA A 184 7.20 22.64 2.28
N GLN A 185 8.23 23.01 3.06
CA GLN A 185 8.05 23.47 4.43
C GLN A 185 7.26 24.77 4.52
N SER A 186 7.53 25.73 3.62
CA SER A 186 6.90 27.06 3.64
C SER A 186 5.39 27.00 3.39
N VAL A 187 4.93 26.02 2.61
CA VAL A 187 3.49 25.75 2.40
C VAL A 187 2.89 24.81 3.44
N GLY A 188 3.68 24.34 4.41
CA GLY A 188 3.21 23.45 5.47
C GLY A 188 2.94 22.02 5.02
N ALA A 189 3.58 21.54 3.96
CA ALA A 189 3.36 20.19 3.47
C ALA A 189 3.76 19.14 4.52
N GLU A 190 2.94 18.11 4.69
CA GLU A 190 3.24 17.00 5.59
C GLU A 190 4.41 16.17 5.08
N TYR A 191 4.48 16.00 3.75
CA TYR A 191 5.56 15.28 3.11
C TYR A 191 6.20 16.05 1.95
N ALA A 192 7.48 15.79 1.74
CA ALA A 192 8.22 16.10 0.53
C ALA A 192 8.70 14.77 -0.09
N ALA A 193 8.40 14.51 -1.36
CA ALA A 193 8.66 13.23 -2.01
C ALA A 193 9.73 13.34 -3.10
N PRO A 194 11.02 13.16 -2.76
CA PRO A 194 12.10 13.13 -3.74
C PRO A 194 12.08 11.85 -4.58
N TYR A 195 12.31 11.98 -5.88
CA TYR A 195 12.33 10.85 -6.82
C TYR A 195 13.76 10.33 -7.01
N LEU A 196 14.28 9.61 -6.01
CA LEU A 196 15.66 9.17 -5.92
C LEU A 196 16.18 8.51 -7.21
N GLY A 197 15.49 7.47 -7.69
CA GLY A 197 15.91 6.75 -8.89
C GLY A 197 15.95 7.64 -10.14
N ARG A 198 14.97 8.55 -10.28
CA ARG A 198 14.95 9.50 -11.42
C ARG A 198 16.03 10.56 -11.31
N MET A 199 16.37 11.02 -10.10
CA MET A 199 17.53 11.89 -9.87
C MET A 199 18.83 11.17 -10.23
N ASN A 200 18.98 9.91 -9.84
CA ASN A 200 20.16 9.12 -10.21
C ASN A 200 20.28 8.93 -11.72
N ASP A 201 19.18 8.73 -12.44
CA ASP A 201 19.18 8.66 -13.90
C ASP A 201 19.60 9.99 -14.55
N ALA A 202 19.07 11.10 -14.04
CA ALA A 202 19.27 12.43 -14.62
C ALA A 202 20.67 13.00 -14.31
N TYR A 203 21.20 12.75 -13.11
CA TYR A 203 22.42 13.39 -12.60
C TYR A 203 23.64 12.46 -12.60
N GLY A 204 23.45 11.14 -12.60
CA GLY A 204 24.52 10.16 -12.49
C GLY A 204 25.26 10.18 -11.14
N ASN A 205 26.33 9.38 -11.03
CA ASN A 205 27.33 9.42 -9.95
C ASN A 205 26.80 9.49 -8.50
N ASN A 206 25.70 8.77 -8.23
CA ASN A 206 25.05 8.75 -6.91
C ASN A 206 24.62 10.14 -6.40
N GLN A 207 24.41 11.11 -7.29
CA GLN A 207 24.06 12.48 -6.90
C GLN A 207 22.65 12.56 -6.30
N GLY A 208 21.72 11.70 -6.74
CA GLY A 208 20.39 11.62 -6.14
C GLY A 208 20.43 11.23 -4.66
N TYR A 209 21.32 10.31 -4.27
CA TYR A 209 21.52 9.97 -2.85
C TYR A 209 22.00 11.19 -2.05
N LYS A 210 23.00 11.92 -2.57
CA LYS A 210 23.52 13.13 -1.91
C LYS A 210 22.45 14.20 -1.76
N GLU A 211 21.59 14.39 -2.77
CA GLU A 211 20.46 15.32 -2.68
C GLU A 211 19.48 14.90 -1.58
N VAL A 212 19.07 13.62 -1.50
CA VAL A 212 18.16 13.15 -0.44
C VAL A 212 18.79 13.32 0.95
N VAL A 213 20.08 13.02 1.11
CA VAL A 213 20.78 13.25 2.39
C VAL A 213 20.78 14.74 2.75
N GLN A 214 21.05 15.62 1.78
CA GLN A 214 21.02 17.05 2.01
C GLN A 214 19.62 17.53 2.39
N MET A 215 18.58 17.03 1.72
CA MET A 215 17.17 17.29 2.06
C MET A 215 16.86 16.88 3.51
N GLN A 216 17.29 15.68 3.92
CA GLN A 216 17.06 15.16 5.27
C GLN A 216 17.78 16.00 6.33
N ARG A 217 19.02 16.43 6.04
CA ARG A 217 19.79 17.33 6.92
C ARG A 217 19.12 18.69 7.08
N ILE A 218 18.59 19.27 5.99
CA ILE A 218 17.83 20.53 6.05
C ILE A 218 16.65 20.39 7.02
N LEU A 219 15.79 19.39 6.82
CA LEU A 219 14.61 19.16 7.67
C LEU A 219 15.00 18.94 9.13
N THR A 220 16.01 18.12 9.38
CA THR A 220 16.48 17.81 10.73
C THR A 220 17.04 19.05 11.43
N SER A 221 17.89 19.83 10.74
CA SER A 221 18.50 21.05 11.29
C SER A 221 17.47 22.12 11.67
N GLN A 222 16.35 22.17 10.93
CA GLN A 222 15.27 23.13 11.15
C GLN A 222 14.18 22.59 12.08
N LYS A 223 14.32 21.34 12.58
CA LYS A 223 13.28 20.63 13.36
C LYS A 223 11.92 20.68 12.65
N ALA A 224 11.96 20.48 11.33
CA ALA A 224 10.81 20.58 10.47
C ALA A 224 9.75 19.54 10.83
N ARG A 225 8.47 19.88 10.65
CA ARG A 225 7.37 18.91 10.71
C ARG A 225 7.25 18.09 9.43
N THR A 226 7.63 18.67 8.30
CA THR A 226 7.65 18.00 7.00
C THR A 226 8.60 16.80 7.02
N ARG A 227 8.17 15.69 6.47
CA ARG A 227 8.93 14.43 6.39
C ARG A 227 9.31 14.13 4.95
N LEU A 228 10.47 13.49 4.72
CA LEU A 228 10.76 12.95 3.39
C LEU A 228 10.02 11.65 3.17
N LEU A 229 9.19 11.59 2.14
CA LEU A 229 8.68 10.34 1.57
C LEU A 229 9.58 9.94 0.40
N VAL A 230 10.69 9.26 0.69
CA VAL A 230 11.65 8.91 -0.35
C VAL A 230 11.00 7.91 -1.32
N ALA A 231 10.93 8.29 -2.58
CA ALA A 231 10.24 7.54 -3.63
C ALA A 231 11.20 7.14 -4.75
N SER A 232 10.72 6.33 -5.70
CA SER A 232 11.50 5.86 -6.85
C SER A 232 12.77 5.09 -6.45
N ILE A 233 12.73 4.36 -5.34
CA ILE A 233 13.84 3.52 -4.86
C ILE A 233 13.89 2.22 -5.68
N ARG A 234 15.10 1.76 -6.02
CA ARG A 234 15.30 0.59 -6.91
C ARG A 234 15.80 -0.66 -6.21
N ASP A 235 16.35 -0.51 -5.01
CA ASP A 235 16.98 -1.59 -4.26
C ASP A 235 16.91 -1.34 -2.74
N ALA A 236 16.95 -2.43 -1.99
CA ALA A 236 16.86 -2.43 -0.54
C ALA A 236 18.09 -1.81 0.15
N PHE A 237 19.27 -1.94 -0.47
CA PHE A 237 20.52 -1.44 0.09
C PHE A 237 20.50 0.09 0.20
N THR A 238 20.10 0.78 -0.87
CA THR A 238 19.99 2.23 -0.88
C THR A 238 18.94 2.73 0.11
N MET A 239 17.82 2.02 0.26
CA MET A 239 16.80 2.32 1.27
C MET A 239 17.39 2.26 2.69
N ALA A 240 18.12 1.19 3.01
CA ALA A 240 18.76 1.02 4.31
C ALA A 240 19.81 2.11 4.59
N SER A 241 20.62 2.47 3.59
CA SER A 241 21.61 3.55 3.71
C SER A 241 20.94 4.90 3.99
N LEU A 242 19.85 5.24 3.29
CA LEU A 242 19.10 6.47 3.56
C LEU A 242 18.40 6.43 4.92
N ALA A 243 17.97 5.26 5.39
CA ALA A 243 17.44 5.10 6.73
C ALA A 243 18.50 5.40 7.81
N ALA A 244 19.76 5.01 7.58
CA ALA A 244 20.88 5.35 8.45
C ALA A 244 21.18 6.87 8.49
N GLU A 245 20.79 7.62 7.45
CA GLU A 245 20.87 9.08 7.39
C GLU A 245 19.66 9.78 8.03
N GLY A 246 18.72 9.02 8.61
CA GLY A 246 17.55 9.53 9.32
C GLY A 246 16.28 9.64 8.48
N CYS A 247 16.28 9.17 7.23
CA CYS A 247 15.03 9.04 6.48
C CYS A 247 14.18 7.92 7.09
N ASP A 248 12.92 8.19 7.44
CA ASP A 248 12.06 7.21 8.10
C ASP A 248 10.75 6.96 7.35
N THR A 249 10.59 7.49 6.13
CA THR A 249 9.38 7.30 5.34
C THR A 249 9.75 7.02 3.90
N PHE A 250 9.33 5.85 3.41
CA PHE A 250 9.72 5.32 2.10
C PHE A 250 8.50 4.82 1.36
N THR A 251 8.45 5.05 0.06
CA THR A 251 7.53 4.32 -0.83
C THR A 251 8.30 3.51 -1.86
N ILE A 252 7.98 2.22 -1.92
CA ILE A 252 8.72 1.25 -2.73
C ILE A 252 7.77 0.45 -3.62
N SER A 253 8.23 0.13 -4.83
CA SER A 253 7.47 -0.76 -5.71
C SER A 253 7.32 -2.16 -5.10
N PRO A 254 6.27 -2.92 -5.47
CA PRO A 254 6.11 -4.31 -5.05
C PRO A 254 7.31 -5.22 -5.38
N SER A 255 8.03 -4.92 -6.46
CA SER A 255 9.27 -5.62 -6.82
C SER A 255 10.38 -5.39 -5.78
N VAL A 256 10.57 -4.15 -5.32
CA VAL A 256 11.54 -3.83 -4.27
C VAL A 256 11.08 -4.39 -2.93
N ALA A 257 9.79 -4.30 -2.61
CA ALA A 257 9.22 -4.91 -1.40
C ALA A 257 9.49 -6.42 -1.33
N SER A 258 9.28 -7.15 -2.43
CA SER A 258 9.59 -8.58 -2.52
C SER A 258 11.06 -8.91 -2.24
N LYS A 259 11.98 -8.06 -2.71
CA LYS A 259 13.42 -8.24 -2.47
C LYS A 259 13.82 -8.06 -0.99
N LEU A 260 13.02 -7.38 -0.17
CA LEU A 260 13.29 -7.25 1.27
C LEU A 260 13.25 -8.60 2.00
N PHE A 261 12.45 -9.55 1.51
CA PHE A 261 12.24 -10.85 2.16
C PHE A 261 13.02 -12.00 1.51
N LYS A 262 13.64 -11.76 0.35
CA LYS A 262 14.27 -12.80 -0.48
C LYS A 262 15.78 -12.62 -0.55
N VAL A 263 16.43 -12.70 0.61
CA VAL A 263 17.90 -12.67 0.72
C VAL A 263 18.42 -14.11 0.71
N THR A 264 19.19 -14.48 -0.32
CA THR A 264 19.66 -15.86 -0.55
C THR A 264 20.30 -16.47 0.70
N TYR A 265 21.28 -15.80 1.30
CA TYR A 265 21.97 -16.31 2.48
C TYR A 265 21.05 -16.49 3.69
N THR A 266 20.00 -15.68 3.82
CA THR A 266 18.99 -15.84 4.88
C THR A 266 18.16 -17.09 4.65
N LEU A 267 17.72 -17.33 3.41
CA LEU A 267 16.95 -18.53 3.07
C LEU A 267 17.78 -19.80 3.23
N ASP A 268 19.04 -19.79 2.78
CA ASP A 268 19.97 -20.91 2.95
C ASP A 268 20.22 -21.24 4.43
N ALA A 269 20.37 -20.22 5.27
CA ALA A 269 20.53 -20.42 6.71
C ALA A 269 19.27 -21.01 7.35
N VAL A 270 18.08 -20.52 6.98
CA VAL A 270 16.80 -21.07 7.46
C VAL A 270 16.66 -22.54 7.07
N ASP A 271 17.01 -22.91 5.83
CA ASP A 271 16.97 -24.30 5.39
C ASP A 271 17.91 -25.20 6.21
N GLN A 272 19.11 -24.70 6.53
CA GLN A 272 20.06 -25.41 7.39
C GLN A 272 19.52 -25.60 8.82
N PHE A 273 18.91 -24.55 9.39
CA PHE A 273 18.31 -24.60 10.73
C PHE A 273 17.14 -25.59 10.79
N GLU A 274 16.22 -25.54 9.82
CA GLU A 274 15.09 -26.47 9.73
C GLU A 274 15.56 -27.92 9.58
N ALA A 275 16.58 -28.16 8.74
CA ALA A 275 17.16 -29.49 8.59
C ALA A 275 17.80 -29.99 9.90
N ALA A 276 18.47 -29.11 10.65
CA ALA A 276 19.04 -29.45 11.95
C ALA A 276 17.96 -29.76 13.00
N ALA A 277 16.93 -28.93 13.10
CA ALA A 277 15.80 -29.14 14.01
C ALA A 277 15.09 -30.47 13.74
N ARG A 278 14.88 -30.81 12.46
CA ARG A 278 14.33 -32.12 12.05
C ARG A 278 15.20 -33.29 12.52
N ARG A 279 16.51 -33.24 12.30
CA ARG A 279 17.43 -34.30 12.76
C ARG A 279 17.44 -34.46 14.27
N MET A 280 17.09 -33.42 15.01
CA MET A 280 17.00 -33.42 16.48
C MET A 280 15.60 -33.80 17.01
N GLY A 281 14.68 -34.16 16.12
CA GLY A 281 13.34 -34.64 16.51
C GLY A 281 12.31 -33.54 16.80
N ALA A 282 12.54 -32.31 16.32
CA ALA A 282 11.59 -31.20 16.54
C ALA A 282 10.19 -31.45 15.95
N TYR A 283 10.06 -32.43 15.06
CA TYR A 283 8.82 -32.79 14.37
C TYR A 283 8.38 -34.24 14.65
N ASP A 284 9.08 -34.93 15.56
CA ASP A 284 8.78 -36.30 15.94
C ASP A 284 7.51 -36.30 16.81
N LEU A 285 6.59 -37.20 16.49
CA LEU A 285 5.38 -37.45 17.25
C LEU A 285 5.62 -38.61 18.22
N GLU A 286 4.81 -38.68 19.29
CA GLU A 286 4.94 -39.73 20.31
C GLU A 286 4.78 -41.15 19.76
N ASP A 287 4.15 -41.30 18.59
CA ASP A 287 3.97 -42.58 17.88
C ASP A 287 5.17 -42.97 16.98
N GLY A 288 6.24 -42.17 16.97
CA GLY A 288 7.45 -42.38 16.16
C GLY A 288 7.33 -41.93 14.70
N THR A 289 6.21 -41.29 14.32
CA THR A 289 6.07 -40.64 13.00
C THR A 289 6.55 -39.19 13.03
N THR A 290 6.71 -38.55 11.86
CA THR A 290 7.12 -37.14 11.78
C THR A 290 6.09 -36.31 11.04
N THR A 291 5.94 -35.04 11.45
CA THR A 291 5.03 -34.11 10.77
C THR A 291 5.56 -33.74 9.37
N PRO A 292 4.67 -33.69 8.34
CA PRO A 292 5.08 -33.37 6.97
C PRO A 292 5.79 -32.04 6.86
N THR A 293 6.77 -31.95 5.97
CA THR A 293 7.45 -30.69 5.66
C THR A 293 6.49 -29.71 4.98
N VAL A 294 6.25 -28.56 5.61
CA VAL A 294 5.65 -27.41 4.94
C VAL A 294 6.79 -26.63 4.29
N HIS A 295 6.89 -26.65 2.96
CA HIS A 295 7.87 -25.82 2.25
C HIS A 295 7.49 -24.34 2.37
N LEU A 296 8.11 -23.66 3.34
CA LEU A 296 7.91 -22.25 3.68
C LEU A 296 8.24 -21.27 2.52
N HIS A 297 8.99 -21.71 1.52
CA HIS A 297 9.38 -20.88 0.36
C HIS A 297 8.26 -20.59 -0.64
N SER A 298 7.06 -21.11 -0.40
CA SER A 298 5.88 -20.94 -1.25
C SER A 298 5.12 -19.64 -0.98
N LEU A 299 5.80 -18.51 -0.80
CA LEU A 299 5.10 -17.22 -0.91
C LEU A 299 4.64 -17.08 -2.37
N PRO A 300 3.35 -16.78 -2.64
CA PRO A 300 2.83 -16.76 -3.99
C PRO A 300 3.69 -15.84 -4.86
N HIS A 301 4.26 -16.42 -5.92
CA HIS A 301 5.04 -15.68 -6.91
C HIS A 301 4.05 -14.78 -7.68
N PRO A 302 4.28 -13.46 -7.80
CA PRO A 302 3.37 -12.56 -8.52
C PRO A 302 3.20 -12.89 -10.01
N ALA A 303 3.99 -13.81 -10.55
CA ALA A 303 3.93 -14.25 -11.94
C ALA A 303 2.87 -15.34 -12.21
N ALA A 304 2.35 -16.01 -11.17
CA ALA A 304 1.41 -17.12 -11.36
C ALA A 304 -0.04 -16.67 -11.67
N ALA A 305 -0.36 -15.37 -11.54
CA ALA A 305 -1.70 -14.84 -11.79
C ALA A 305 -1.91 -14.36 -13.24
N ALA A 306 -0.91 -14.42 -14.11
CA ALA A 306 -0.98 -13.89 -15.49
C ALA A 306 -0.99 -14.95 -16.59
N ALA A 307 -0.94 -16.24 -16.26
CA ALA A 307 -1.02 -17.34 -17.23
C ALA A 307 -2.30 -18.14 -17.00
N GLY A 308 -3.42 -17.60 -17.46
CA GLY A 308 -4.74 -18.21 -17.27
C GLY A 308 -5.85 -17.44 -17.99
N GLN A 309 -5.65 -17.11 -19.26
CA GLN A 309 -6.70 -16.84 -20.25
C GLN A 309 -6.32 -17.55 -21.54
#